data_AF-A0AAU1TX17-F1
#
_entry.id   AF-A0AAU1TX17-F1
#
_cell.length_a   1.000
_cell.length_b   1.000
_cell.length_c   1.000
_cell.angle_alpha   90.00
_cell.angle_beta   90.00
_cell.angle_gamma   90.00
#
_symmetry.space_group_name_H-M   'P 1'
#
loop_
_entity.id
_entity.type
_entity.pdbx_description
1 polymer ?
#
loop_
_entity_poly.entity_id
_entity_poly.type
_entity_poly.pdbx_seq_one_letter_code
_entity_poly.pdbx_strand_id
1 'polypeptide(L)'
;MPGLVRRRTGLAPGSVDLALSNAPYVATVYRRRRPHGAARAWEGGAGGRDAVDLDCATAHRALRVPGMPLMVHCERCGVAETIERLSALGMKARAVDRAQVPFGPVTRKRRAWLCAPGVPGP
;
A
#
# COMPACT_ATOMS: atom_id res chain seq x y z
N MET A 1 -31.16 -0.56 2.35
CA MET A 1 -30.53 -0.88 1.05
C MET A 1 -29.08 -0.43 1.09
N PRO A 2 -28.09 -1.33 1.29
CA PRO A 2 -26.70 -0.91 1.29
C PRO A 2 -26.30 -0.61 -0.17
N GLY A 3 -25.97 0.65 -0.43
CA GLY A 3 -25.49 1.11 -1.73
C GLY A 3 -24.27 0.31 -2.15
N LEU A 4 -24.39 -0.38 -3.28
CA LEU A 4 -23.29 -1.04 -3.95
C LEU A 4 -22.29 0.04 -4.38
N VAL A 5 -21.22 0.24 -3.60
CA VAL A 5 -20.07 1.03 -4.06
C VAL A 5 -19.42 0.24 -5.19
N ARG A 6 -19.85 0.51 -6.41
CA ARG A 6 -19.29 -0.07 -7.63
C ARG A 6 -17.91 0.55 -7.82
N ARG A 7 -16.85 -0.12 -7.37
CA ARG A 7 -15.49 0.23 -7.81
C ARG A 7 -15.46 0.01 -9.33
N ARG A 8 -15.26 1.07 -10.10
CA ARG A 8 -14.72 0.94 -11.46
C ARG A 8 -13.27 0.50 -11.32
N THR A 9 -13.04 -0.81 -11.21
CA THR A 9 -11.71 -1.39 -11.39
C THR A 9 -11.65 -1.95 -12.79
N GLY A 10 -11.03 -1.18 -13.67
CA GLY A 10 -10.76 -1.60 -15.02
C GLY A 10 -10.11 -0.47 -15.81
N LEU A 11 -8.99 0.07 -15.31
CA LEU A 11 -8.07 0.73 -16.22
C LEU A 11 -7.74 -0.28 -17.32
N ALA A 12 -7.91 0.12 -18.57
CA ALA A 12 -7.51 -0.71 -19.68
C ALA A 12 -6.00 -0.96 -19.58
N PRO A 13 -5.50 -2.12 -20.02
CA PRO A 13 -4.07 -2.36 -20.03
C PRO A 13 -3.34 -1.27 -20.82
N GLY A 14 -2.25 -0.75 -20.27
CA GLY A 14 -1.47 0.30 -20.93
C GLY A 14 -2.18 1.64 -21.11
N SER A 15 -3.20 1.97 -20.30
CA SER A 15 -3.99 3.19 -20.45
C SER A 15 -3.45 4.40 -19.69
N VAL A 16 -2.37 4.25 -18.91
CA VAL A 16 -1.80 5.35 -18.12
C VAL A 16 -0.27 5.43 -18.25
N ASP A 17 0.24 6.65 -18.22
CA ASP A 17 1.67 6.98 -18.22
C ASP A 17 2.28 6.94 -16.82
N LEU A 18 1.47 7.35 -15.83
CA LEU A 18 1.88 7.57 -14.44
C LEU A 18 0.83 7.00 -13.50
N ALA A 19 1.26 6.13 -12.60
CA ALA A 19 0.44 5.62 -11.49
C ALA A 19 0.96 6.18 -10.17
N LEU A 20 0.14 6.97 -9.47
CA LEU A 20 0.46 7.56 -8.17
C LEU A 20 -0.32 6.86 -7.07
N SER A 21 0.35 6.43 -6.01
CA SER A 21 -0.34 5.90 -4.82
C SER A 21 0.31 6.32 -3.51
N ASN A 22 -0.52 6.71 -2.56
CA ASN A 22 -0.20 6.75 -1.13
C ASN A 22 -1.13 5.76 -0.44
N ALA A 23 -0.81 4.47 -0.61
CA ALA A 23 -1.64 3.38 -0.14
C ALA A 23 -1.76 3.40 1.39
N PRO A 24 -2.88 2.93 1.96
CA PRO A 24 -2.94 2.70 3.40
C PRO A 24 -1.90 1.64 3.80
N TYR A 25 -0.93 2.02 4.64
CA TYR A 25 0.21 1.18 5.04
C TYR A 25 0.30 0.94 6.57
N VAL A 26 -0.70 1.34 7.36
CA VAL A 26 -0.70 1.08 8.80
C VAL A 26 -1.23 -0.33 9.04
N ALA A 27 -0.40 -1.18 9.66
CA ALA A 27 -0.81 -2.53 10.00
C ALA A 27 -2.13 -2.53 10.80
N THR A 28 -3.03 -3.41 10.37
CA THR A 28 -4.36 -3.56 10.93
C THR A 28 -4.38 -4.78 11.84
N VAL A 29 -4.87 -4.61 13.08
CA VAL A 29 -5.20 -5.75 13.94
C VAL A 29 -6.31 -6.52 13.23
N TYR A 30 -6.16 -7.84 13.06
CA TYR A 30 -7.09 -8.66 12.29
C TYR A 30 -8.55 -8.33 12.63
N ARG A 31 -9.25 -7.70 11.68
CA ARG A 31 -10.64 -7.30 11.82
C ARG A 31 -11.46 -8.14 10.86
N ARG A 32 -12.46 -8.85 11.39
CA ARG A 32 -13.46 -9.58 10.59
C ARG A 32 -14.21 -8.70 9.57
N ARG A 33 -14.12 -7.37 9.67
CA ARG A 33 -14.79 -6.40 8.80
C ARG A 33 -13.78 -5.50 8.11
N ARG A 34 -14.02 -5.22 6.82
CA ARG A 34 -13.26 -4.24 6.04
C ARG A 34 -13.30 -2.86 6.72
N PRO A 35 -12.21 -2.07 6.60
CA PRO A 35 -12.19 -0.71 7.12
C PRO A 35 -13.26 0.15 6.45
N HIS A 36 -13.85 1.06 7.22
CA HIS A 36 -14.92 1.96 6.80
C HIS A 36 -14.62 3.40 7.25
N GLY A 37 -15.24 4.37 6.58
CA GLY A 37 -15.00 5.79 6.84
C GLY A 37 -13.52 6.16 6.70
N ALA A 38 -13.04 7.04 7.59
CA ALA A 38 -11.67 7.52 7.60
C ALA A 38 -10.63 6.39 7.75
N ALA A 39 -11.00 5.26 8.36
CA ALA A 39 -10.09 4.12 8.53
C ALA A 39 -9.56 3.57 7.20
N ARG A 40 -10.30 3.75 6.10
CA ARG A 40 -9.84 3.35 4.76
C ARG A 40 -8.55 4.06 4.31
N ALA A 41 -8.24 5.21 4.88
CA ALA A 41 -7.05 5.99 4.52
C ALA A 41 -5.76 5.46 5.14
N TRP A 42 -5.82 4.59 6.16
CA TRP A 42 -4.61 4.08 6.82
C TRP A 42 -4.59 2.58 7.05
N GLU A 43 -5.73 1.89 7.16
CA GLU A 43 -5.77 0.44 7.43
C GLU A 43 -5.24 -0.36 6.22
N GLY A 44 -4.00 -0.82 6.32
CA GLY A 44 -3.26 -1.54 5.27
C GLY A 44 -3.30 -3.05 5.38
N GLY A 45 -4.06 -3.62 6.33
CA GLY A 45 -4.16 -5.07 6.48
C GLY A 45 -2.99 -5.70 7.23
N ALA A 46 -2.74 -6.99 6.99
CA ALA A 46 -1.69 -7.72 7.70
C ALA A 46 -0.32 -7.16 7.31
N GLY A 47 0.49 -6.77 8.30
CA GLY A 47 1.77 -6.08 8.05
C GLY A 47 1.64 -4.70 7.38
N GLY A 48 0.42 -4.22 7.09
CA GLY A 48 0.19 -2.99 6.34
C GLY A 48 0.37 -3.14 4.82
N ARG A 49 0.43 -4.35 4.27
CA ARG A 49 0.83 -4.59 2.87
C ARG A 49 -0.29 -4.85 1.88
N ASP A 50 -1.50 -5.19 2.32
CA ASP A 50 -2.58 -5.66 1.44
C ASP A 50 -2.87 -4.67 0.30
N ALA A 51 -2.89 -3.37 0.59
CA ALA A 51 -3.14 -2.34 -0.41
C ALA A 51 -1.92 -2.07 -1.30
N VAL A 52 -0.71 -2.10 -0.74
CA VAL A 52 0.54 -1.94 -1.48
C VAL A 52 0.72 -3.05 -2.50
N ASP A 53 0.42 -4.30 -2.12
CA ASP A 53 0.46 -5.45 -3.03
C ASP A 53 -0.53 -5.33 -4.18
N LEU A 54 -1.76 -4.90 -3.86
CA LEU A 54 -2.77 -4.65 -4.88
C LEU A 54 -2.34 -3.53 -5.84
N ASP A 55 -1.73 -2.47 -5.32
CA ASP A 55 -1.26 -1.35 -6.13
C ASP A 55 -0.10 -1.77 -7.04
N CYS A 56 0.83 -2.60 -6.57
CA CYS A 56 1.91 -3.16 -7.40
C CYS A 56 1.34 -3.96 -8.59
N ALA A 57 0.38 -4.84 -8.33
CA ALA A 57 -0.28 -5.63 -9.38
C ALA A 57 -1.09 -4.74 -10.34
N THR A 58 -1.78 -3.73 -9.80
CA THR A 58 -2.58 -2.79 -10.60
C THR A 58 -1.70 -1.91 -11.48
N ALA A 59 -0.59 -1.41 -10.96
CA ALA A 59 0.37 -0.59 -11.70
C ALA A 59 0.97 -1.36 -12.88
N HIS A 60 1.42 -2.60 -12.65
CA HIS A 60 1.94 -3.46 -13.71
C HIS A 60 0.95 -3.61 -14.88
N ARG A 61 -0.34 -3.78 -14.59
CA ARG A 61 -1.36 -3.96 -15.63
C ARG A 61 -1.72 -2.66 -16.33
N ALA A 62 -1.84 -1.57 -15.60
CA ALA A 62 -2.38 -0.32 -16.11
C ALA A 62 -1.35 0.53 -16.87
N LEU A 63 -0.07 0.44 -16.51
CA LEU A 63 0.98 1.27 -17.10
C LEU A 63 1.27 0.89 -18.55
N ARG A 64 1.36 1.89 -19.43
CA ARG A 64 1.92 1.71 -20.78
C ARG A 64 3.43 1.56 -20.69
N VAL A 65 4.05 1.06 -21.76
CA VAL A 65 5.51 1.07 -21.90
C VAL A 65 5.90 2.20 -22.88
N PRO A 66 6.73 3.18 -22.48
CA PRO A 66 7.25 3.43 -21.14
C PRO A 66 6.21 4.10 -20.22
N GLY A 67 6.22 3.75 -18.94
CA GLY A 67 5.36 4.30 -17.89
C GLY A 67 6.00 4.11 -16.52
N MET A 68 5.54 4.85 -15.51
CA MET A 68 6.18 4.88 -14.19
C MET A 68 5.18 4.78 -13.03
N PRO A 69 5.42 3.89 -12.06
CA PRO A 69 4.75 3.94 -10.76
C PRO A 69 5.51 4.85 -9.78
N LEU A 70 4.80 5.68 -9.04
CA LEU A 70 5.31 6.34 -7.82
C LEU A 70 4.40 5.99 -6.66
N MET A 71 5.01 5.42 -5.60
CA MET A 71 4.31 4.96 -4.43
C MET A 71 4.97 5.47 -3.16
N VAL A 72 4.14 5.85 -2.20
CA VAL A 72 4.56 6.16 -0.83
C VAL A 72 4.07 5.05 0.08
N HIS A 73 5.00 4.50 0.87
CA HIS A 73 4.69 3.63 2.00
C HIS A 73 5.79 3.76 3.07
N CYS A 74 5.62 3.10 4.22
CA CYS A 74 6.59 3.16 5.31
C CYS A 74 7.53 1.96 5.32
N GLU A 75 8.66 2.09 6.02
CA GLU A 75 9.67 1.04 6.20
C GLU A 75 9.06 -0.27 6.73
N ARG A 76 8.11 -0.15 7.66
CA ARG A 76 7.38 -1.29 8.24
C ARG A 76 6.58 -2.11 7.23
N CYS A 77 6.17 -1.49 6.13
CA CYS A 77 5.46 -2.16 5.04
C CYS A 77 6.42 -2.97 4.13
N GLY A 78 7.73 -2.92 4.37
CA GLY A 78 8.74 -3.69 3.62
C GLY A 78 9.10 -3.05 2.28
N VAL A 79 10.08 -2.13 2.28
CA VAL A 79 10.57 -1.47 1.04
C VAL A 79 11.26 -2.46 0.11
N ALA A 80 12.08 -3.35 0.65
CA ALA A 80 12.76 -4.39 -0.13
C ALA A 80 11.73 -5.31 -0.80
N GLU A 81 10.73 -5.79 -0.05
CA GLU A 81 9.68 -6.67 -0.58
C GLU A 81 8.88 -6.00 -1.71
N THR A 82 8.54 -4.71 -1.57
CA THR A 82 7.87 -3.95 -2.64
C THR A 82 8.74 -3.87 -3.90
N ILE A 83 10.04 -3.56 -3.77
CA ILE A 83 10.97 -3.50 -4.90
C ILE A 83 11.07 -4.86 -5.58
N GLU A 84 11.28 -5.93 -4.81
CA GLU A 84 11.37 -7.31 -5.31
C GLU A 84 10.12 -7.71 -6.08
N ARG A 85 8.92 -7.42 -5.55
CA ARG A 85 7.65 -7.72 -6.23
C ARG A 85 7.48 -6.94 -7.53
N LEU A 86 7.81 -5.65 -7.55
CA LEU A 86 7.76 -4.87 -8.78
C LEU A 86 8.77 -5.39 -9.82
N SER A 87 9.97 -5.78 -9.38
CA SER A 87 10.99 -6.38 -10.24
C SER A 87 10.60 -7.76 -10.77
N ALA A 88 9.93 -8.59 -9.96
CA ALA A 88 9.36 -9.86 -10.41
C ALA A 88 8.27 -9.67 -11.49
N LEU A 89 7.62 -8.50 -11.52
CA LEU A 89 6.67 -8.08 -12.55
C LEU A 89 7.35 -7.41 -13.76
N GLY A 90 8.68 -7.46 -13.86
CA GLY A 90 9.46 -6.89 -14.97
C GLY A 90 9.70 -5.38 -14.88
N MET A 91 9.38 -4.73 -13.76
CA MET A 91 9.60 -3.30 -13.58
C MET A 91 10.96 -3.00 -12.96
N LYS A 92 11.60 -1.92 -13.41
CA LYS A 92 12.78 -1.35 -12.75
C LYS A 92 12.31 -0.50 -11.56
N ALA A 93 12.50 -0.98 -10.33
CA ALA A 93 12.05 -0.32 -9.12
C ALA A 93 13.23 0.08 -8.22
N ARG A 94 13.11 1.24 -7.55
CA ARG A 94 14.02 1.68 -6.50
C ARG A 94 13.30 2.65 -5.56
N ALA A 95 13.75 2.74 -4.31
CA ALA A 95 13.37 3.84 -3.44
C ALA A 95 14.06 5.13 -3.91
N VAL A 96 13.27 6.12 -4.33
CA VAL A 96 13.77 7.39 -4.88
C VAL A 96 13.93 8.48 -3.84
N ASP A 97 13.21 8.39 -2.72
CA ASP A 97 13.26 9.35 -1.61
C ASP A 97 12.89 8.66 -0.30
N ARG A 98 13.35 9.20 0.84
CA ARG A 98 13.06 8.73 2.19
C ARG A 98 13.01 9.91 3.16
N ALA A 99 12.00 9.90 4.03
CA ALA A 99 11.87 10.86 5.12
C ALA A 99 11.57 10.14 6.44
N GLN A 100 12.21 10.57 7.51
CA GLN A 100 11.84 10.20 8.87
C GLN A 100 10.72 11.13 9.34
N VAL A 101 9.57 10.56 9.65
CA VAL A 101 8.39 11.33 10.10
C VAL A 101 7.93 10.82 11.47
N PRO A 102 7.51 11.72 12.38
CA PRO A 102 6.97 11.29 13.66
C PRO A 102 5.69 10.48 13.44
N PHE A 103 5.44 9.50 14.32
CA PHE A 103 4.20 8.72 14.26
C PHE A 103 2.98 9.64 14.27
N GLY A 104 2.08 9.47 13.30
CA GLY A 104 0.81 10.19 13.28
C GLY A 104 -0.12 9.77 14.43
N PRO A 105 -1.26 10.46 14.64
CA PRO A 105 -2.21 10.15 15.71
C PRO A 105 -2.67 8.68 15.74
N VAL A 106 -2.87 8.06 14.58
CA VAL A 106 -3.27 6.66 14.45
C VAL A 106 -2.15 5.72 14.94
N THR A 107 -0.94 5.87 14.40
CA THR A 107 0.22 5.06 14.74
C THR A 107 0.61 5.22 16.21
N ARG A 108 0.52 6.45 16.75
CA ARG A 108 0.75 6.73 18.18
C ARG A 108 -0.18 5.92 19.09
N LYS A 109 -1.49 5.90 18.80
CA LYS A 109 -2.48 5.12 19.57
C LYS A 109 -2.22 3.61 19.53
N ARG A 110 -1.52 3.11 18.51
CA ARG A 110 -1.26 1.67 18.30
C ARG A 110 0.19 1.28 18.59
N ARG A 111 1.02 2.22 19.05
CA ARG A 111 2.47 2.04 19.14
C ARG A 111 2.85 0.78 19.93
N ALA A 112 2.24 0.55 21.08
CA ALA A 112 2.55 -0.61 21.93
C ALA A 112 2.31 -1.94 21.19
N TRP A 113 1.15 -2.08 20.54
CA TRP A 113 0.82 -3.27 19.74
C TRP A 113 1.72 -3.38 18.52
N LEU A 114 1.92 -2.29 17.80
CA LEU A 114 2.78 -2.24 16.63
C LEU A 114 4.21 -2.67 17.01
N CYS A 115 4.75 -2.25 18.14
CA CYS A 115 6.10 -2.60 18.58
C CYS A 115 6.19 -3.97 19.30
N ALA A 116 5.10 -4.72 19.43
CA ALA A 116 5.11 -6.01 20.11
C ALA A 116 5.82 -7.10 19.27
N PRO A 117 6.52 -8.05 19.92
CA PRO A 117 7.09 -9.21 19.24
C PRO A 117 6.01 -10.01 18.50
N GLY A 118 6.33 -10.52 17.30
CA GLY A 118 5.40 -11.33 16.50
C GLY A 118 4.44 -10.53 15.61
N VAL A 119 4.38 -9.20 15.75
CA VAL A 119 3.92 -8.33 14.67
C VAL A 119 5.12 -8.12 13.73
N PRO A 120 5.00 -8.35 12.41
CA PRO A 120 6.10 -8.13 11.48
C PRO A 120 6.82 -6.80 11.77
N GLY A 121 8.10 -6.94 12.12
CA GLY A 121 9.05 -5.85 12.37
C GLY A 121 9.75 -5.44 11.08
N PRO A 122 10.61 -4.41 11.13
CA PRO A 122 11.45 -4.03 9.99
C PRO A 122 12.31 -5.20 9.49
#